data_AF-A0A2I8F562-F1
#
_entry.id   AF-A0A2I8F562-F1
#
_cell.length_a   1.000
_cell.length_b   1.000
_cell.length_c   1.000
_cell.angle_alpha   90.00
_cell.angle_beta   90.00
_cell.angle_gamma   90.00
#
_symmetry.space_group_name_H-M   'P 1'
#
loop_
_entity.id
_entity.type
_entity.pdbx_description
1 polymer ?
#
loop_
_entity_poly.entity_id
_entity_poly.type
_entity_poly.pdbx_seq_one_letter_code
_entity_poly.pdbx_strand_id
1 'polypeptide(L)'
;MALTRNEFEEKIGKVLHDHGAGVTADLTDNLVAYWNGHAVSYILVSETPCGLRYEEFVMDDDQWTTWRSWLEAWTDAPTFSVRPEVRNWLSEEPPADADN
;
A
#
# COMPACT_ATOMS: atom_id res chain seq x y z
N MET A 1 23.44 -0.82 -8.08
CA MET A 1 22.33 -1.50 -8.79
C MET A 1 21.09 -0.77 -8.37
N ALA A 2 20.30 -0.29 -9.32
CA ALA A 2 19.15 0.55 -9.00
C ALA A 2 17.93 -0.35 -8.82
N LEU A 3 17.18 -0.18 -7.74
CA LEU A 3 16.06 -1.06 -7.36
C LEU A 3 14.98 -1.02 -8.45
N THR A 4 14.51 -2.19 -8.88
CA THR A 4 13.40 -2.30 -9.84
C THR A 4 12.05 -2.42 -9.11
N ARG A 5 10.93 -2.10 -9.81
CA ARG A 5 9.58 -2.19 -9.23
C ARG A 5 9.31 -3.60 -8.70
N ASN A 6 9.56 -4.59 -9.53
CA ASN A 6 9.43 -6.00 -9.15
C ASN A 6 10.28 -6.36 -7.93
N GLU A 7 11.55 -5.97 -7.88
CA GLU A 7 12.38 -6.27 -6.71
C GLU A 7 11.86 -5.62 -5.44
N PHE A 8 11.35 -4.39 -5.52
CA PHE A 8 10.71 -3.73 -4.39
C PHE A 8 9.45 -4.47 -3.97
N GLU A 9 8.50 -4.67 -4.89
CA GLU A 9 7.24 -5.38 -4.66
C GLU A 9 7.45 -6.78 -4.09
N GLU A 10 8.45 -7.53 -4.57
CA GLU A 10 8.82 -8.83 -4.02
C GLU A 10 9.37 -8.73 -2.60
N LYS A 11 10.15 -7.69 -2.29
CA LYS A 11 10.76 -7.49 -0.97
C LYS A 11 9.71 -7.11 0.07
N ILE A 12 8.89 -6.09 -0.20
CA ILE A 12 7.78 -5.73 0.67
C ILE A 12 6.71 -6.81 0.69
N GLY A 13 6.37 -7.43 -0.44
CA GLY A 13 5.45 -8.56 -0.51
C GLY A 13 5.87 -9.72 0.39
N LYS A 14 7.17 -10.08 0.40
CA LYS A 14 7.70 -11.08 1.34
C LYS A 14 7.56 -10.66 2.81
N VAL A 15 7.87 -9.40 3.15
CA VAL A 15 7.75 -8.91 4.54
C VAL A 15 6.29 -8.92 4.99
N LEU A 16 5.39 -8.42 4.15
CA LEU A 16 3.95 -8.39 4.41
C LEU A 16 3.38 -9.81 4.51
N HIS A 17 3.83 -10.72 3.65
CA HIS A 17 3.45 -12.12 3.70
C HIS A 17 3.96 -12.82 4.97
N ASP A 18 5.20 -12.57 5.38
CA ASP A 18 5.82 -13.14 6.58
C ASP A 18 5.18 -12.65 7.88
N HIS A 19 4.86 -11.35 7.95
CA HIS A 19 4.17 -10.75 9.10
C HIS A 19 2.69 -11.15 9.24
N GLY A 20 2.05 -11.62 8.16
CA GLY A 20 0.66 -12.06 8.14
C GLY A 20 -0.36 -10.97 7.82
N ALA A 21 -1.62 -11.40 7.62
CA ALA A 21 -2.70 -10.52 7.15
C ALA A 21 -2.97 -9.34 8.12
N GLY A 22 -2.84 -8.11 7.61
CA GLY A 22 -3.11 -6.86 8.34
C GLY A 22 -1.90 -5.95 8.57
N VAL A 23 -0.72 -6.31 8.05
CA VAL A 23 0.43 -5.39 8.01
C VAL A 23 0.38 -4.56 6.74
N THR A 24 0.69 -3.28 6.88
CA THR A 24 0.88 -2.34 5.78
C THR A 24 2.24 -1.68 5.88
N ALA A 25 2.86 -1.42 4.73
CA ALA A 25 4.03 -0.59 4.59
C ALA A 25 3.59 0.88 4.48
N ASP A 26 3.81 1.67 5.52
CA ASP A 26 3.53 3.10 5.48
C ASP A 26 4.67 3.79 4.71
N LEU A 27 4.39 4.13 3.46
CA LEU A 27 5.33 4.83 2.59
C LEU A 27 5.39 6.31 3.00
N THR A 28 4.24 6.92 3.25
CA THR A 28 4.07 8.25 3.88
C THR A 28 2.89 8.25 4.83
N ASP A 29 2.67 9.38 5.51
CA ASP A 29 1.48 9.63 6.34
C ASP A 29 0.15 9.46 5.57
N ASN A 30 0.18 9.65 4.25
CA ASN A 30 -0.98 9.59 3.36
C ASN A 30 -0.90 8.48 2.31
N LEU A 31 0.14 7.63 2.33
CA LEU A 31 0.34 6.58 1.34
C LEU A 31 0.80 5.31 2.04
N VAL A 32 -0.01 4.28 1.94
CA VAL A 32 0.29 2.97 2.51
C VAL A 32 0.27 1.90 1.41
N ALA A 33 1.22 0.99 1.43
CA ALA A 33 1.23 -0.21 0.60
C ALA A 33 0.81 -1.41 1.44
N TYR A 34 0.08 -2.34 0.83
CA TYR A 34 -0.34 -3.55 1.49
C TYR A 34 -0.35 -4.73 0.51
N TRP A 35 -0.34 -5.94 1.06
CA TRP A 35 -0.39 -7.16 0.25
C TRP A 35 -1.84 -7.64 0.11
N ASN A 36 -2.36 -7.64 -1.11
CA ASN A 36 -3.74 -8.04 -1.40
C ASN A 36 -3.93 -9.57 -1.55
N GLY A 37 -2.86 -10.36 -1.44
CA GLY A 37 -2.89 -11.80 -1.68
C GLY A 37 -2.23 -12.22 -3.00
N HIS A 38 -2.27 -11.37 -4.02
CA HIS A 38 -1.66 -11.59 -5.34
C HIS A 38 -0.52 -10.61 -5.64
N ALA A 39 -0.66 -9.34 -5.25
CA ALA A 39 0.30 -8.29 -5.51
C ALA A 39 0.31 -7.22 -4.40
N VAL A 40 1.26 -6.28 -4.50
CA VAL A 40 1.28 -5.08 -3.67
C VAL A 40 0.31 -4.07 -4.24
N SER A 41 -0.71 -3.70 -3.46
CA SER A 41 -1.61 -2.58 -3.76
C SER A 41 -1.23 -1.38 -2.90
N TYR A 42 -1.52 -0.18 -3.40
CA TYR A 42 -1.25 1.08 -2.70
C TYR A 42 -2.56 1.77 -2.37
N ILE A 43 -2.66 2.35 -1.18
CA ILE A 43 -3.81 3.12 -0.74
C ILE A 43 -3.34 4.53 -0.43
N LEU A 44 -3.94 5.49 -1.11
CA LEU A 44 -3.77 6.89 -0.82
C LEU A 44 -4.86 7.33 0.17
N VAL A 45 -4.44 7.80 1.33
CA VAL A 45 -5.30 8.34 2.39
C VAL A 45 -5.38 9.85 2.22
N SER A 46 -6.52 10.35 1.79
CA SER A 46 -6.77 11.80 1.68
C SER A 46 -7.78 12.23 2.73
N GLU A 47 -7.43 13.23 3.54
CA GLU A 47 -8.39 13.91 4.40
C GLU A 47 -9.31 14.79 3.55
N THR A 48 -10.59 14.45 3.54
CA THR A 48 -11.65 15.25 2.89
C THR A 48 -12.53 15.89 3.97
N PRO A 49 -13.25 16.98 3.67
CA PRO A 49 -14.18 17.57 4.64
C PRO A 49 -15.31 16.63 5.09
N CYS A 50 -15.53 15.51 4.39
CA CYS A 50 -16.49 14.46 4.77
C CYS A 50 -15.85 13.28 5.54
N GLY A 51 -14.55 13.33 5.83
CA GLY A 51 -13.80 12.25 6.49
C GLY A 51 -12.57 11.78 5.71
N LEU A 52 -11.99 10.67 6.15
CA LEU A 52 -10.85 10.05 5.48
C LEU A 52 -11.33 9.30 4.23
N ARG A 53 -10.76 9.65 3.08
CA ARG A 53 -10.98 8.94 1.81
C ARG A 53 -9.78 8.04 1.55
N TYR A 54 -10.07 6.80 1.24
CA TYR A 54 -9.08 5.78 0.92
C TYR A 54 -9.22 5.43 -0.55
N GLU A 55 -8.18 5.72 -1.33
CA GLU A 55 -8.14 5.45 -2.76
C GLU A 55 -7.10 4.38 -3.04
N GLU A 56 -7.58 3.18 -3.40
CA GLU A 56 -6.70 2.12 -3.86
C GLU A 56 -6.25 2.38 -5.29
N PHE A 57 -4.95 2.20 -5.53
CA PHE A 57 -4.37 2.20 -6.86
C PHE A 57 -3.23 1.19 -6.97
N VAL A 58 -2.99 0.76 -8.20
CA VAL A 58 -1.81 -0.01 -8.57
C VAL A 58 -0.78 0.95 -9.13
N MET A 59 0.46 0.78 -8.73
CA MET A 59 1.53 1.69 -9.10
C MET A 59 2.08 1.33 -10.49
N ASP A 60 1.90 2.24 -11.44
CA ASP A 60 2.41 2.10 -12.81
C ASP A 60 3.92 2.33 -12.93
N ASP A 61 4.53 1.86 -14.03
CA ASP A 61 5.97 2.02 -14.32
C ASP A 61 6.44 3.49 -14.38
N ASP A 62 5.56 4.42 -14.80
CA ASP A 62 5.87 5.85 -14.89
C ASP A 62 5.92 6.51 -13.50
N GLN A 63 4.95 6.18 -12.65
CA GLN A 63 4.95 6.56 -11.23
C GLN A 63 6.12 5.92 -10.48
N TRP A 64 6.44 4.66 -10.79
CA TRP A 64 7.65 4.00 -10.29
C TRP A 64 8.91 4.77 -10.62
N THR A 65 9.10 5.14 -11.88
CA THR A 65 10.29 5.87 -12.28
C THR A 65 10.41 7.22 -11.55
N THR A 66 9.28 7.89 -11.32
CA THR A 66 9.23 9.16 -10.60
C THR A 66 9.52 9.00 -9.11
N TRP A 67 8.99 7.96 -8.47
CA TRP A 67 9.12 7.72 -7.03
C TRP A 67 10.31 6.85 -6.65
N ARG A 68 10.99 6.24 -7.63
CA ARG A 68 12.09 5.29 -7.44
C ARG A 68 13.12 5.77 -6.43
N SER A 69 13.65 6.98 -6.62
CA SER A 69 14.70 7.52 -5.76
C SER A 69 14.24 7.67 -4.31
N TRP A 70 12.96 8.01 -4.11
CA TRP A 70 12.37 8.13 -2.79
C TRP A 70 12.05 6.76 -2.18
N LEU A 71 11.55 5.80 -2.96
CA LEU A 71 11.29 4.42 -2.53
C LEU A 71 12.57 3.67 -2.19
N GLU A 72 13.65 3.92 -2.92
CA GLU A 72 14.98 3.40 -2.61
C GLU A 72 15.46 3.90 -1.24
N ALA A 73 15.28 5.19 -0.95
CA ALA A 73 15.59 5.76 0.37
C ALA A 73 14.68 5.21 1.47
N TRP A 74 13.38 5.04 1.20
CA TRP A 74 12.44 4.43 2.13
C TRP A 74 12.78 2.96 2.42
N THR A 75 13.27 2.22 1.43
CA THR A 75 13.68 0.80 1.58
C THR A 75 14.84 0.62 2.56
N ASP A 76 15.64 1.66 2.80
CA ASP A 76 16.73 1.65 3.80
C ASP A 76 16.18 1.76 5.24
N ALA A 77 15.07 2.49 5.42
CA ALA A 77 14.37 2.66 6.70
C ALA A 77 12.86 2.40 6.55
N PRO A 78 12.46 1.15 6.21
CA PRO A 78 11.08 0.86 5.89
C PRO A 78 10.23 0.91 7.15
N THR A 79 9.09 1.61 7.07
CA THR A 79 8.15 1.74 8.17
C THR A 79 6.95 0.83 7.91
N PHE A 80 6.74 -0.13 8.80
CA PHE A 80 5.58 -1.03 8.73
C PHE A 80 4.70 -0.80 9.94
N SER A 81 3.41 -0.59 9.70
CA SER A 81 2.42 -0.51 10.77
C SER A 81 1.36 -1.59 10.59
N VAL A 82 0.84 -2.07 11.71
CA VAL A 82 -0.34 -2.93 11.72
C VAL A 82 -1.56 -2.01 11.77
N ARG A 83 -2.27 -1.88 10.65
CA ARG A 83 -3.52 -1.12 10.60
C ARG A 83 -4.70 -2.09 10.58
N PRO A 84 -5.38 -2.32 11.73
CA PRO A 84 -6.56 -3.17 11.77
C PRO A 84 -7.69 -2.61 10.88
N GLU A 85 -7.70 -1.32 10.56
CA GLU A 85 -8.61 -0.71 9.57
C GLU A 85 -8.41 -1.28 8.17
N VAL A 86 -7.17 -1.49 7.72
CA VAL A 86 -6.89 -2.12 6.42
C VAL A 86 -7.31 -3.57 6.43
N ARG A 87 -7.13 -4.27 7.56
CA ARG A 87 -7.65 -5.62 7.75
C ARG A 87 -9.18 -5.65 7.75
N ASN A 88 -9.84 -4.58 8.22
CA ASN A 88 -11.28 -4.42 8.12
C ASN A 88 -11.69 -4.20 6.66
N TRP A 89 -11.05 -3.30 5.90
CA TRP A 89 -11.34 -3.13 4.46
C TRP A 89 -11.04 -4.37 3.61
N LEU A 90 -10.03 -5.15 3.95
CA LEU A 90 -9.76 -6.42 3.28
C LEU A 90 -10.77 -7.52 3.64
N SER A 91 -11.42 -7.42 4.79
CA SER A 91 -12.49 -8.33 5.21
C SER A 91 -13.87 -7.83 4.78
N GLU A 92 -14.02 -6.51 4.67
CA GLU A 92 -15.16 -5.82 4.10
C GLU A 92 -14.95 -5.80 2.59
N GLU A 93 -15.26 -6.91 1.94
CA GLU A 93 -15.66 -6.91 0.53
C GLU A 93 -16.48 -5.61 0.30
N PRO A 94 -16.17 -4.81 -0.74
CA PRO A 94 -16.88 -3.56 -0.96
C PRO A 94 -18.38 -3.87 -0.88
N PRO A 95 -19.21 -3.03 -0.24
CA PRO A 95 -20.64 -3.20 -0.40
C PRO A 95 -20.90 -3.05 -1.89
N ALA A 96 -21.07 -4.18 -2.56
CA ALA A 96 -21.77 -4.26 -3.82
C ALA A 96 -23.11 -3.60 -3.52
N ASP A 97 -23.27 -2.41 -4.08
CA ASP A 97 -24.51 -1.66 -4.14
C ASP A 97 -24.97 -1.01 -2.82
N ALA A 98 -24.84 0.32 -2.78
CA ALA A 98 -25.92 1.16 -2.28
C ALA A 98 -26.41 2.02 -3.47
N ASP A 99 -27.15 1.35 -4.35
CA ASP A 99 -28.15 1.94 -5.23
C ASP A 99 -29.12 2.79 -4.39
N ASN A 100 -29.17 4.10 -4.63
CA ASN A 100 -30.39 4.94 -4.52
C ASN A 100 -30.19 6.37 -5.07
#